data_AF-A0A7X7HUS3-F1
#
_entry.id   AF-A0A7X7HUS3-F1
#
_cell.length_a   1.000
_cell.length_b   1.000
_cell.length_c   1.000
_cell.angle_alpha   90.00
_cell.angle_beta   90.00
_cell.angle_gamma   90.00
#
_symmetry.space_group_name_H-M   'P 1'
#
loop_
_entity.id
_entity.type
_entity.pdbx_description
1 polymer ?
#
loop_
_entity_poly.entity_id
_entity_poly.type
_entity_poly.pdbx_seq_one_letter_code
_entity_poly.pdbx_strand_id
1 'polypeptide(L)' 'IRDLAMGYALPPDACATYELTFRSLREFEADIHRHVHLENNVLLPGMAALIA' A
#
# COMPACT_ATOMS: atom_id res chain seq x y z
N ILE A 1 -8.90 -3.32 -1.13
CA ILE A 1 -9.00 -1.85 -0.86
C ILE A 1 -9.26 -1.12 -2.17
N ARG A 2 -8.40 -1.29 -3.18
CA ARG A 2 -8.54 -0.71 -4.52
C ARG A 2 -9.94 -0.79 -5.16
N ASP A 3 -10.59 -1.95 -5.12
CA ASP A 3 -11.91 -2.13 -5.76
C ASP A 3 -13.01 -1.31 -5.08
N LEU A 4 -13.05 -1.34 -3.75
CA LEU A 4 -14.00 -0.53 -2.95
C LEU A 4 -13.71 0.97 -3.09
N ALA A 5 -12.45 1.33 -3.32
CA ALA A 5 -12.04 2.70 -3.59
C ALA A 5 -12.20 3.11 -5.07
N MET A 6 -12.78 2.27 -5.93
CA MET A 6 -12.92 2.51 -7.38
C MET A 6 -11.60 2.96 -8.03
N GLY A 7 -10.49 2.30 -7.68
CA GLY A 7 -9.17 2.66 -8.19
C GLY A 7 -8.64 4.02 -7.69
N TYR A 8 -9.17 4.51 -6.57
CA TYR A 8 -8.89 5.84 -6.03
C TYR A 8 -9.36 7.00 -6.92
N ALA A 9 -10.37 6.77 -7.75
CA ALA A 9 -11.04 7.82 -8.50
C ALA A 9 -11.82 8.72 -7.53
N LEU A 10 -11.78 10.03 -7.78
CA LEU A 10 -12.45 11.04 -6.98
C LEU A 10 -13.65 11.61 -7.74
N PRO A 11 -14.77 11.91 -7.07
CA PRO A 11 -15.86 12.65 -7.69
C PRO A 11 -15.44 14.12 -7.94
N PRO A 12 -16.07 14.80 -8.91
CA PRO A 12 -15.69 16.17 -9.29
C PRO A 12 -15.93 17.22 -8.20
N ASP A 13 -16.77 16.92 -7.21
CA ASP A 13 -17.14 17.77 -6.08
C ASP A 13 -16.46 17.35 -4.76
N ALA A 14 -15.42 16.51 -4.83
CA ALA A 14 -14.66 16.10 -3.65
C ALA A 14 -14.10 17.32 -2.89
N CYS A 15 -14.29 17.35 -1.58
CA CYS A 15 -13.66 18.36 -0.74
C CYS A 15 -12.19 18.00 -0.47
N ALA A 16 -11.39 18.99 -0.08
CA ALA A 16 -9.94 18.82 0.15
C ALA A 16 -9.60 17.66 1.11
N THR A 17 -10.41 17.43 2.15
CA THR A 17 -10.21 16.31 3.08
C THR A 17 -10.37 14.97 2.40
N TYR A 18 -11.38 14.83 1.53
CA TYR A 18 -11.64 13.59 0.80
C TYR A 18 -10.51 13.27 -0.19
N GLU A 19 -10.03 14.29 -0.91
CA GLU A 19 -8.87 14.15 -1.81
C GLU A 19 -7.62 13.70 -1.05
N LEU A 20 -7.33 14.33 0.10
CA LEU A 20 -6.20 13.98 0.94
C LEU A 20 -6.30 12.53 1.43
N THR A 21 -7.47 12.12 1.92
CA THR A 21 -7.69 10.74 2.39
C THR A 21 -7.40 9.72 1.30
N PHE A 22 -7.90 9.91 0.09
CA PHE A 22 -7.70 8.95 -1.00
C PHE A 22 -6.27 8.94 -1.53
N ARG A 23 -5.57 10.09 -1.51
CA ARG A 23 -4.14 10.15 -1.80
C ARG A 23 -3.34 9.34 -0.77
N SER A 24 -3.58 9.59 0.53
CA SER A 24 -2.90 8.86 1.60
C SER A 24 -3.24 7.37 1.60
N LEU A 25 -4.47 6.98 1.25
CA LEU A 25 -4.86 5.57 1.14
C LEU A 25 -4.11 4.86 -0.01
N ARG A 26 -3.91 5.56 -1.14
CA ARG A 26 -3.14 5.03 -2.27
C ARG A 26 -1.66 4.85 -1.92
N GLU A 27 -1.08 5.82 -1.23
CA GLU A 27 0.30 5.75 -0.72
C GLU A 27 0.45 4.59 0.27
N PHE A 28 -0.48 4.47 1.21
CA PHE A 28 -0.52 3.38 2.18
C PHE A 28 -0.59 1.99 1.52
N GLU A 29 -1.47 1.79 0.53
CA GLU A 29 -1.54 0.49 -0.19
C GLU A 29 -0.21 0.17 -0.89
N ALA A 30 0.42 1.16 -1.52
CA ALA A 30 1.72 0.97 -2.18
C ALA A 30 2.83 0.60 -1.18
N ASP A 31 2.85 1.25 -0.02
CA ASP A 31 3.84 0.98 1.03
C ASP A 31 3.65 -0.42 1.62
N ILE A 32 2.42 -0.86 1.85
CA ILE A 32 2.15 -2.22 2.34
C ILE A 32 2.58 -3.27 1.32
N HIS A 33 2.31 -3.06 0.03
CA HIS A 33 2.79 -3.98 -1.01
C HIS A 33 4.33 -4.06 -1.01
N ARG A 34 5.02 -2.92 -0.87
CA ARG A 34 6.48 -2.89 -0.78
C ARG A 34 6.98 -3.60 0.48
N HIS A 35 6.36 -3.35 1.62
CA HIS A 35 6.72 -3.94 2.91
C HIS A 35 6.63 -5.47 2.85
N VAL A 36 5.47 -6.01 2.45
CA VAL A 36 5.25 -7.46 2.34
C VAL A 36 6.20 -8.08 1.30
N HIS A 37 6.47 -7.40 0.19
CA HIS A 37 7.43 -7.87 -0.79
C HIS A 37 8.84 -8.01 -0.20
N LEU A 38 9.32 -6.99 0.52
CA LEU A 38 10.63 -7.03 1.16
C LEU A 38 10.71 -8.10 2.24
N GLU A 39 9.66 -8.28 3.04
CA GLU A 39 9.62 -9.34 4.05
C GLU A 39 9.71 -10.72 3.40
N ASN A 40 8.79 -11.02 2.48
CA ASN A 40 8.66 -12.36 1.92
C ASN A 40 9.82 -12.75 1.01
N ASN A 41 10.42 -11.79 0.30
CA ASN A 41 11.40 -12.09 -0.74
C ASN A 41 12.84 -11.71 -0.38
N VAL A 42 13.05 -10.92 0.68
CA VAL A 42 14.40 -10.49 1.09
C VAL A 42 14.68 -10.86 2.53
N LEU A 43 13.91 -10.32 3.48
CA LEU A 43 14.22 -10.43 4.90
C LEU A 43 14.05 -11.87 5.42
N LEU A 44 12.89 -12.49 5.20
CA LEU A 44 12.61 -13.83 5.73
C LEU A 44 13.52 -14.90 5.10
N PRO A 45 13.75 -14.93 3.76
CA PRO A 45 14.71 -15.85 3.16
C PRO A 45 16.15 -15.61 3.66
N GLY A 46 16.56 -14.35 3.79
CA GLY A 46 17.89 -14.00 4.30
C GLY A 46 18.09 -14.47 5.74
N MET A 47 17.08 -14.30 6.59
CA MET A 47 17.10 -14.81 7.97
C MET A 47 17.17 -16.34 8.01
N ALA A 48 16.37 -17.04 7.18
CA ALA A 48 16.39 -18.49 7.10
C ALA A 48 17.78 -19.03 6.71
N ALA A 49 18.47 -18.35 5.78
CA ALA A 49 19.82 -18.72 5.37
C ALA A 49 20.89 -18.49 6.45
N LEU A 50 20.66 -17.58 7.40
CA LEU A 50 21.58 -17.30 8.50
C LEU A 50 21.46 -18.30 9.67
N ILE A 51 20.34 -19.03 9.76
CA ILE A 51 20.06 -19.99 10.84
C ILE A 51 20.07 -21.46 10.37
N ALA A 52 20.36 -21.71 9.09
CA ALA A 52 20.52 -23.03 8.49
C ALA A 52 21.99 -23.47 8.52
#